data_AF-A0A6A7KHA2-F1
#
_entry.id   AF-A0A6A7KHA2-F1
#
_cell.length_a   1.000
_cell.length_b   1.000
_cell.length_c   1.000
_cell.angle_alpha   90.00
_cell.angle_beta   90.00
_cell.angle_gamma   90.00
#
_symmetry.space_group_name_H-M   'P 1'
#
loop_
_entity.id
_entity.type
_entity.pdbx_description
1 polymer ?
#
loop_
_entity_poly.entity_id
_entity_poly.type
_entity_poly.pdbx_seq_one_letter_code
_entity_poly.pdbx_strand_id
1 'polypeptide(L)'
;MGKIKTSIYIDDELWWELKKDAAEEKKDLSKLLEEIISEGLLLDIESALEKMLEKFEKKIEFEPVPAKGPISELVRRMRDEREDSLLGQ
;
A
#
# COMPACT_ATOMS: atom_id res chain seq x y z
N MET A 1 -4.29 -21.83 -4.38
CA MET A 1 -3.20 -22.45 -5.18
C MET A 1 -2.52 -23.51 -4.32
N GLY A 2 -2.05 -24.61 -4.92
CA GLY A 2 -1.44 -25.73 -4.18
C GLY A 2 0.05 -25.54 -3.89
N LYS A 3 0.62 -26.41 -3.05
CA LYS A 3 2.08 -26.45 -2.77
C LYS A 3 2.81 -27.18 -3.90
N ILE A 4 3.98 -26.67 -4.31
CA ILE A 4 4.86 -27.33 -5.28
C ILE A 4 6.08 -27.85 -4.52
N LYS A 5 6.42 -29.13 -4.72
CA LYS A 5 7.68 -29.69 -4.20
C LYS A 5 8.80 -29.40 -5.19
N THR A 6 9.83 -28.69 -4.73
CA THR A 6 11.03 -28.39 -5.52
C THR A 6 12.28 -28.74 -4.72
N SER A 7 13.41 -28.87 -5.40
CA SER A 7 14.73 -29.05 -4.79
C SER A 7 15.60 -27.86 -5.17
N ILE A 8 16.24 -27.25 -4.19
CA ILE A 8 17.11 -26.09 -4.37
C ILE A 8 18.51 -26.41 -3.85
N TYR A 9 19.53 -25.85 -4.49
CA TYR A 9 20.88 -25.83 -3.95
C TYR A 9 21.04 -24.55 -3.13
N ILE A 10 21.58 -24.68 -1.93
CA ILE A 10 21.81 -23.60 -0.99
C ILE A 10 23.19 -23.78 -0.37
N ASP A 11 23.81 -22.66 -0.01
CA ASP A 11 25.03 -22.64 0.80
C ASP A 11 24.82 -23.35 2.15
N ASP A 12 25.83 -24.06 2.62
CA ASP A 12 25.72 -24.94 3.79
C ASP A 12 25.61 -24.16 5.09
N GLU A 13 26.36 -23.06 5.25
CA GLU A 13 26.28 -22.17 6.40
C GLU A 13 24.91 -21.50 6.46
N LEU A 14 24.42 -20.97 5.33
CA LEU A 14 23.08 -20.37 5.25
C LEU A 14 21.97 -21.37 5.61
N TRP A 15 22.09 -22.63 5.18
CA TRP A 15 21.12 -23.66 5.54
C TRP A 15 21.10 -23.96 7.04
N TRP A 16 22.25 -23.88 7.71
CA TRP A 16 22.34 -24.08 9.15
C TRP A 16 21.72 -22.94 9.94
N GLU A 17 21.98 -21.69 9.57
CA GLU A 17 21.35 -20.53 10.21
C GLU A 17 19.83 -20.58 10.04
N LEU A 18 19.32 -20.85 8.84
CA LEU A 18 17.87 -20.95 8.60
C LEU A 18 17.20 -22.03 9.48
N LYS A 19 17.84 -23.18 9.66
CA LYS A 19 17.32 -24.24 10.53
C LYS A 19 17.32 -23.84 12.00
N LYS A 20 18.34 -23.09 12.43
CA LYS A 20 18.44 -22.58 13.79
C LYS A 20 17.30 -21.58 14.06
N ASP A 21 17.10 -20.63 13.14
CA ASP A 21 16.00 -19.65 13.23
C ASP A 21 14.63 -20.35 13.28
N ALA A 22 14.40 -21.34 12.41
CA ALA A 22 13.17 -22.13 12.43
C ALA A 22 12.93 -22.84 13.77
N ALA A 23 13.99 -23.35 14.40
CA ALA A 23 13.91 -24.01 15.70
C ALA A 23 13.64 -23.01 16.84
N GLU A 24 14.29 -21.84 16.83
CA GLU A 24 14.09 -20.78 17.81
C GLU A 24 12.67 -20.21 17.75
N GLU A 25 12.14 -20.02 16.53
CA GLU A 25 10.78 -19.53 16.29
C GLU A 25 9.70 -20.62 16.42
N LYS A 26 10.09 -21.89 16.60
CA LYS A 26 9.19 -23.06 16.58
C LYS A 26 8.30 -23.10 15.33
N LYS A 27 8.86 -22.72 14.19
CA LYS A 27 8.19 -22.72 12.88
C LYS A 27 8.64 -23.91 12.03
N ASP A 28 7.76 -24.31 11.12
CA ASP A 28 8.13 -25.24 10.06
C ASP A 28 9.13 -24.59 9.10
N LEU A 29 10.17 -25.32 8.70
CA LEU A 29 11.24 -24.81 7.84
C LEU A 29 10.73 -24.38 6.46
N SER A 30 9.76 -25.12 5.90
CA SER A 30 9.17 -24.77 4.60
C SER A 30 8.33 -23.49 4.73
N LYS A 31 7.64 -23.33 5.86
CA LYS A 31 6.87 -22.11 6.15
C LYS A 31 7.79 -20.89 6.31
N LEU A 32 8.89 -21.02 7.05
CA LEU A 32 9.86 -19.94 7.21
C LEU A 32 10.48 -19.55 5.86
N LEU A 33 10.86 -20.54 5.04
CA LEU A 33 11.39 -20.28 3.70
C LEU A 33 10.36 -19.57 2.81
N GLU A 34 9.08 -19.94 2.88
CA GLU A 34 8.01 -19.24 2.16
C GLU A 34 7.81 -17.80 2.63
N GLU A 35 7.87 -17.55 3.95
CA GLU A 35 7.77 -16.20 4.52
C GLU A 35 8.92 -15.32 3.99
N ILE A 36 10.17 -15.78 4.06
CA ILE A 36 11.35 -15.06 3.56
C ILE A 36 11.24 -14.77 2.05
N ILE A 37 10.80 -15.75 1.25
CA ILE A 37 10.61 -15.55 -0.19
C ILE A 37 9.50 -14.53 -0.47
N SER A 38 8.39 -14.58 0.28
CA SER A 38 7.26 -13.67 0.10
C SER A 38 7.62 -12.24 0.48
N GLU A 39 8.36 -12.06 1.57
CA GLU A 39 8.90 -10.78 2.00
C GLU A 39 9.89 -10.22 0.97
N GLY A 40 10.82 -11.04 0.47
CA GLY A 40 11.80 -10.64 -0.54
C GLY A 40 11.16 -10.27 -1.88
N LEU A 41 10.04 -10.92 -2.24
CA LEU A 41 9.24 -10.59 -3.43
C LEU A 41 8.26 -9.45 -3.19
N LEU A 42 8.19 -8.90 -1.97
CA LEU A 42 7.30 -7.82 -1.59
C LEU A 42 5.82 -8.12 -1.88
N LEU A 43 5.43 -9.41 -1.86
CA LEU A 43 4.06 -9.84 -2.20
C LEU A 43 3.01 -9.23 -1.26
N ASP A 44 3.42 -8.92 -0.03
CA ASP A 44 2.54 -8.33 0.97
C ASP A 44 2.54 -6.79 0.98
N ILE A 45 3.42 -6.13 0.21
CA ILE A 45 3.51 -4.65 0.21
C ILE A 45 2.24 -4.03 -0.32
N GLU A 46 1.69 -4.53 -1.42
CA GLU A 46 0.47 -3.98 -2.01
C GLU A 46 -0.69 -4.09 -1.01
N SER A 47 -0.85 -5.26 -0.37
CA SER A 47 -1.88 -5.46 0.66
C SER A 47 -1.65 -4.60 1.92
N ALA A 48 -0.39 -4.38 2.30
CA ALA A 48 -0.02 -3.56 3.45
C ALA A 48 -0.29 -2.08 3.17
N LEU A 49 0.01 -1.63 1.96
CA LEU A 49 -0.31 -0.29 1.47
C LEU A 49 -1.82 -0.10 1.33
N GLU A 50 -2.56 -1.07 0.79
CA GLU A 50 -4.02 -1.04 0.73
C GLU A 50 -4.64 -0.93 2.12
N LYS A 51 -4.23 -1.77 3.08
CA LYS A 51 -4.69 -1.67 4.48
C LYS A 51 -4.33 -0.34 5.12
N MET A 52 -3.18 0.23 4.77
CA MET A 52 -2.77 1.54 5.24
C MET A 52 -3.66 2.63 4.61
N LEU A 53 -3.93 2.54 3.31
CA LEU A 53 -4.84 3.42 2.58
C LEU A 53 -6.28 3.29 3.06
N GLU A 54 -6.78 2.09 3.41
CA GLU A 54 -8.09 1.90 4.06
C GLU A 54 -8.19 2.66 5.39
N LYS A 55 -7.10 2.71 6.17
CA LYS A 55 -7.05 3.56 7.38
C LYS A 55 -7.05 5.05 7.04
N PHE A 56 -6.53 5.44 5.88
CA PHE A 56 -6.56 6.82 5.38
C PHE A 56 -7.84 7.16 4.61
N GLU A 57 -8.59 6.17 4.12
CA GLU A 57 -9.97 6.24 3.61
C GLU A 57 -10.98 6.44 4.75
N LYS A 58 -10.57 7.11 5.81
CA LYS A 58 -11.49 7.93 6.58
C LYS A 58 -11.98 9.00 5.59
N LYS A 59 -13.08 8.69 4.88
CA LYS A 59 -13.75 9.58 3.93
C LYS A 59 -13.61 11.00 4.44
N ILE A 60 -12.98 11.87 3.65
CA ILE A 60 -12.95 13.29 3.98
C ILE A 60 -14.39 13.78 3.77
N GLU A 61 -15.20 13.64 4.81
CA GLU A 61 -16.54 14.18 4.87
C GLU A 61 -16.39 15.68 5.06
N PHE A 62 -16.50 16.41 3.97
CA PHE A 62 -16.64 17.85 4.04
C PHE A 62 -18.10 18.16 4.37
N GLU A 63 -18.34 18.75 5.54
CA GLU A 63 -19.63 19.42 5.77
C GLU A 63 -19.74 20.59 4.79
N PRO A 64 -20.77 20.62 3.92
CA PRO A 64 -20.94 21.71 3.00
C PRO A 64 -21.19 23.00 3.77
N VAL A 65 -20.31 23.98 3.60
CA VAL A 65 -20.46 25.29 4.23
C VAL A 65 -21.62 26.02 3.53
N PRO A 66 -22.60 26.57 4.28
CA PRO A 66 -23.69 27.32 3.68
C PRO A 66 -23.14 28.54 2.94
N ALA A 67 -23.55 28.69 1.67
CA ALA A 67 -23.12 29.81 0.85
C ALA A 67 -23.64 31.14 1.44
N LYS A 68 -22.74 32.11 1.64
CA LYS A 68 -23.09 33.48 2.01
C LYS A 68 -23.55 34.25 0.77
N GLY A 69 -24.70 33.87 0.20
CA GLY A 69 -25.28 34.49 -0.98
C GLY A 69 -25.47 33.55 -2.18
N PRO A 70 -25.82 34.09 -3.37
CA PRO A 70 -26.10 33.29 -4.55
C PRO A 70 -24.85 32.53 -5.04
N ILE A 71 -24.96 31.21 -5.19
CA ILE A 71 -23.89 30.34 -5.71
C ILE A 71 -23.44 30.78 -7.11
N SER A 72 -24.35 31.37 -7.89
CA SER A 72 -24.08 31.90 -9.23
C SER A 72 -22.97 32.95 -9.26
N GLU A 73 -22.80 33.76 -8.22
CA GLU A 73 -21.71 34.74 -8.15
C GLU A 73 -20.35 34.08 -7.91
N LEU A 74 -20.31 33.04 -7.07
CA LEU A 74 -19.11 32.26 -6.82
C LEU A 74 -18.67 31.52 -8.09
N VAL A 75 -19.61 30.85 -8.77
CA VAL A 75 -19.34 30.12 -10.02
C VAL A 75 -18.85 31.07 -11.12
N ARG A 76 -19.42 32.26 -11.25
CA ARG A 76 -18.93 33.28 -12.19
C ARG A 76 -17.50 33.69 -11.87
N ARG A 77 -17.20 34.06 -10.61
CA ARG A 77 -15.83 34.38 -10.20
C ARG A 77 -14.83 33.27 -10.51
N MET A 78 -15.15 32.02 -10.17
CA MET A 78 -14.27 30.88 -10.45
C MET A 78 -14.05 30.65 -11.96
N ARG A 79 -15.05 30.93 -12.79
CA ARG A 79 -14.92 30.83 -14.24
C ARG A 79 -14.09 31.97 -14.81
N ASP A 80 -14.37 33.19 -14.39
CA ASP A 80 -13.72 34.39 -14.91
C ASP A 80 -12.24 34.43 -14.46
N GLU A 81 -11.92 34.07 -13.20
CA GLU A 81 -10.54 33.89 -12.71
C GLU A 81 -9.77 32.80 -13.48
N ARG A 82 -10.47 31.73 -13.90
CA ARG A 82 -9.89 30.68 -14.74
C ARG A 82 -9.62 31.20 -16.16
N GLU A 83 -10.55 31.95 -16.74
CA GLU A 83 -10.34 32.59 -18.05
C GLU A 83 -9.16 33.54 -18.00
N ASP A 84 -9.05 34.37 -16.97
CA ASP A 84 -7.92 35.29 -16.76
C ASP A 84 -6.59 34.53 -16.61
N SER A 85 -6.57 33.42 -15.85
CA SER A 85 -5.38 32.58 -15.69
C SER A 85 -4.95 31.87 -16.98
N LEU A 86 -5.90 31.50 -17.84
CA LEU A 86 -5.63 30.86 -19.14
C LEU A 86 -5.23 31.87 -20.23
N LEU A 87 -5.68 33.13 -20.09
CA LEU A 87 -5.40 34.21 -21.02
C LEU A 87 -4.13 35.00 -20.69
N GLY A 88 -3.48 34.71 -19.57
CA GLY A 88 -2.09 35.11 -19.30
C GLY A 88 -1.85 36.62 -19.33
N GLN A 89 -2.51 37.36 -18.44
CA GLN A 89 -2.04 38.68 -18.00
C GLN A 89 -1.45 38.60 -16.59
#